data_AF-A0A813J3W7-F1
#
_entry.id   AF-A0A813J3W7-F1
#
_cell.length_a   1.000
_cell.length_b   1.000
_cell.length_c   1.000
_cell.angle_alpha   90.00
_cell.angle_beta   90.00
_cell.angle_gamma   90.00
#
_symmetry.space_group_name_H-M   'P 1'
#
loop_
_entity.id
_entity.type
_entity.pdbx_description
1 polymer ?
#
loop_
_entity_poly.entity_id
_entity_poly.type
_entity_poly.pdbx_seq_one_letter_code
_entity_poly.pdbx_strand_id
1 'polypeptide(L)'
;MERQGAAGAHRLSGSEPLSAMTGGSCGSLKFLSLLLVFNSRAAAVIAVSVSVTVALLEAYDVMPSKRAERLIGGRVYITQSGEASLCGLVAYLFILCLWQRILSLCGRSASVFLDKLCIDQENEEQKERAILDRLLILWSPSYFDRLWCTYELASGMRDIILTPIHVAPALFAITFSLWSSIIIFIYAVTIRSYFLGSDVQRSGSDVLTFDVVSGVAAFLCVHVGGVILPTHLSRRLANSLRLLPQQLESFSIREANCFCCSHYHVHPETKKHLPCDRQLIFKMLLQWQQDFTGSVESVATLEAFDFRIRQKLKPWVLRHIGGAHVPFSMLLACVPLMCSTMDYIPVMIELGGVPAFRLGLDAALQSFVLGPGVATAIMMISAAGFDYKNHVGCDLFLTLLKSTASTLVLAIIWASINIPRSILEHVGWQLAVGAVLVVPTIAIFRCCCSRAVGGSD
;
A
#
# COMPACT_ATOMS: atom_id res chain seq x y z
N MET A 1 53.23 18.72 9.85
CA MET A 1 53.78 17.44 10.30
C MET A 1 53.23 17.19 11.70
N GLU A 2 52.62 16.02 11.90
CA GLU A 2 52.04 15.50 13.16
C GLU A 2 50.87 16.25 13.82
N ARG A 3 49.66 15.80 13.49
CA ARG A 3 48.56 15.68 14.45
C ARG A 3 48.05 14.23 14.41
N GLN A 4 48.56 13.41 15.32
CA GLN A 4 47.91 12.16 15.76
C GLN A 4 47.46 12.37 17.22
N GLY A 5 46.35 11.71 17.58
CA GLY A 5 45.79 11.70 18.93
C GLY A 5 44.26 11.70 18.89
N ALA A 6 43.64 10.68 18.28
CA ALA A 6 43.06 9.57 19.04
C ALA A 6 41.87 10.01 19.92
N ALA A 7 40.72 10.26 19.28
CA ALA A 7 39.43 10.21 19.95
C ALA A 7 38.82 8.83 19.67
N GLY A 8 38.63 8.06 20.75
CA GLY A 8 38.23 6.66 20.72
C GLY A 8 36.91 6.43 20.00
N ALA A 9 36.95 5.55 19.00
CA ALA A 9 35.79 4.91 18.43
C ALA A 9 35.21 3.91 19.44
N HIS A 10 34.44 4.41 20.41
CA HIS A 10 33.46 3.57 21.10
C HIS A 10 32.34 3.28 20.09
N ARG A 11 32.48 2.18 19.34
CA ARG A 11 31.37 1.54 18.63
C ARG A 11 30.37 1.06 19.67
N LEU A 12 29.48 1.95 20.09
CA LEU A 12 28.23 1.56 20.71
C LEU A 12 27.43 0.85 19.61
N SER A 13 27.24 -0.46 19.77
CA SER A 13 26.28 -1.25 18.99
C SER A 13 24.84 -0.89 19.38
N GLY A 14 24.54 0.40 19.43
CA GLY A 14 23.21 0.96 19.60
C GLY A 14 22.64 1.21 18.21
N SER A 15 21.45 0.69 17.95
CA SER A 15 20.69 1.04 16.76
C SER A 15 20.50 2.55 16.70
N GLU A 16 21.17 3.22 15.77
CA GLU A 16 21.02 4.66 15.55
C GLU A 16 19.58 4.99 15.13
N PRO A 17 19.00 6.07 15.69
CA PRO A 17 17.63 6.45 15.40
C PRO A 17 17.49 6.94 13.94
N LEU A 18 16.45 6.47 13.24
CA LEU A 18 16.18 6.85 11.86
C LEU A 18 15.41 8.19 11.83
N SER A 19 15.84 9.20 11.07
CA SER A 19 15.09 10.48 10.98
C SER A 19 13.89 10.39 10.05
N ALA A 20 12.73 10.93 10.42
CA ALA A 20 11.58 11.11 9.52
C ALA A 20 11.04 12.55 9.53
N MET A 21 11.07 13.19 8.36
CA MET A 21 10.69 14.59 8.15
C MET A 21 9.40 14.70 7.34
N THR A 22 8.46 15.56 7.73
CA THR A 22 7.11 15.54 7.15
C THR A 22 6.43 16.91 7.07
N GLY A 23 5.87 17.27 5.91
CA GLY A 23 4.96 18.42 5.80
C GLY A 23 3.78 18.15 4.89
N GLY A 24 2.65 18.80 5.20
CA GLY A 24 1.43 18.82 4.40
C GLY A 24 0.46 17.64 4.53
N SER A 25 0.89 16.44 4.97
CA SER A 25 -0.03 15.29 5.11
C SER A 25 -0.68 15.20 6.49
N CYS A 26 -1.88 14.61 6.56
CA CYS A 26 -2.55 14.29 7.82
C CYS A 26 -1.65 13.40 8.69
N GLY A 27 -1.55 13.71 9.99
CA GLY A 27 -0.66 13.02 10.93
C GLY A 27 -0.85 11.50 10.95
N SER A 28 -2.09 11.04 10.78
CA SER A 28 -2.44 9.62 10.72
C SER A 28 -1.77 8.89 9.56
N LEU A 29 -1.68 9.50 8.38
CA LEU A 29 -1.07 8.88 7.20
C LEU A 29 0.43 8.68 7.39
N LYS A 30 1.10 9.65 8.02
CA LYS A 30 2.53 9.55 8.32
C LYS A 30 2.80 8.40 9.27
N PHE A 31 2.04 8.32 10.36
CA PHE A 31 2.13 7.24 11.34
C PHE A 31 1.92 5.88 10.68
N LEU A 32 0.92 5.78 9.81
CA LEU A 32 0.59 4.56 9.09
C LEU A 32 1.70 4.08 8.15
N SER A 33 2.31 5.00 7.41
CA SER A 33 3.47 4.68 6.56
C SER A 33 4.65 4.18 7.40
N LEU A 34 4.89 4.78 8.57
CA LEU A 34 5.95 4.32 9.48
C LEU A 34 5.65 2.92 10.02
N LEU A 35 4.41 2.63 10.43
CA LEU A 35 4.03 1.28 10.87
C LEU A 35 4.34 0.22 9.81
N LEU A 36 4.01 0.48 8.54
CA LEU A 36 4.28 -0.48 7.47
C LEU A 36 5.77 -0.61 7.16
N VAL A 37 6.52 0.50 7.13
CA VAL A 37 7.97 0.45 6.88
C VAL A 37 8.67 -0.37 7.96
N PHE A 38 8.34 -0.15 9.23
CA PHE A 38 9.06 -0.76 10.35
C PHE A 38 8.51 -2.12 10.81
N ASN A 39 7.21 -2.37 10.66
CA ASN A 39 6.55 -3.52 11.31
C ASN A 39 6.01 -4.56 10.31
N SER A 40 5.83 -4.24 9.02
CA SER A 40 5.20 -5.16 8.05
C SER A 40 5.92 -6.50 7.88
N ARG A 41 7.26 -6.50 7.94
CA ARG A 41 8.08 -7.73 7.86
C ARG A 41 7.80 -8.68 9.01
N ALA A 42 7.85 -8.18 10.24
CA ALA A 42 7.56 -8.98 11.41
C ALA A 42 6.10 -9.44 11.41
N ALA A 43 5.17 -8.53 11.06
CA ALA A 43 3.76 -8.84 10.96
C ALA A 43 3.49 -9.98 9.97
N ALA A 44 4.10 -9.93 8.79
CA ALA A 44 3.99 -10.97 7.76
C ALA A 44 4.49 -12.33 8.26
N VAL A 45 5.71 -12.39 8.82
CA VAL A 45 6.30 -13.64 9.30
C VAL A 45 5.46 -14.27 10.42
N ILE A 46 5.03 -13.47 11.40
CA ILE A 46 4.23 -13.97 12.51
C ILE A 46 2.84 -14.40 12.03
N ALA A 47 2.20 -13.64 11.15
CA ALA A 47 0.88 -13.99 10.60
C ALA A 47 0.89 -15.33 9.87
N VAL A 48 1.87 -15.55 8.99
CA VAL A 48 2.04 -16.85 8.30
C VAL A 48 2.29 -17.96 9.31
N SER A 49 3.18 -17.73 10.28
CA SER A 49 3.52 -18.74 11.29
C SER A 49 2.30 -19.14 12.13
N VAL A 50 1.51 -18.15 12.58
CA VAL A 50 0.26 -18.38 13.33
C VAL A 50 -0.74 -19.13 12.47
N SER A 51 -0.93 -18.73 11.21
CA SER A 51 -1.89 -19.38 10.31
C SER A 51 -1.53 -20.84 10.05
N VAL A 52 -0.26 -21.12 9.74
CA VAL A 52 0.22 -22.50 9.54
C VAL A 52 0.06 -23.31 10.83
N THR A 53 0.38 -22.73 11.99
CA THR A 53 0.24 -23.43 13.28
C THR A 53 -1.21 -23.79 13.57
N VAL A 54 -2.13 -22.83 13.40
CA VAL A 54 -3.57 -23.07 13.61
C VAL A 54 -4.09 -24.14 12.64
N ALA A 55 -3.72 -24.04 11.36
CA ALA A 55 -4.11 -25.03 10.36
C ALA A 55 -3.56 -26.43 10.72
N LEU A 56 -2.31 -26.56 11.18
CA LEU A 56 -1.77 -27.84 11.63
C LEU A 56 -2.51 -28.37 12.87
N LEU A 57 -2.82 -27.51 13.85
CA LEU A 57 -3.59 -27.91 15.04
C LEU A 57 -4.99 -28.40 14.67
N GLU A 58 -5.64 -27.80 13.67
CA GLU A 58 -6.92 -28.27 13.12
C GLU A 58 -6.78 -29.60 12.36
N ALA A 59 -5.66 -29.81 11.65
CA ALA A 59 -5.38 -31.04 10.93
C ALA A 59 -5.16 -32.24 11.85
N TYR A 60 -4.56 -32.00 13.02
CA TYR A 60 -4.33 -33.04 14.04
C TYR A 60 -5.46 -33.15 15.07
N ASP A 61 -6.61 -32.50 14.83
CA ASP A 61 -7.76 -32.53 15.73
C ASP A 61 -7.45 -32.05 17.16
N VAL A 62 -6.41 -31.22 17.33
CA VAL A 62 -6.04 -30.62 18.63
C VAL A 62 -6.92 -29.41 18.92
N MET A 63 -7.20 -28.61 17.90
CA MET A 63 -8.14 -27.50 17.97
C MET A 63 -9.51 -27.98 17.46
N PRO A 64 -10.61 -27.75 18.20
CA PRO A 64 -11.95 -28.15 17.76
C PRO A 64 -12.31 -27.36 16.50
N SER A 65 -12.14 -27.99 15.34
CA SER A 65 -12.56 -27.40 14.08
C SER A 65 -13.99 -27.83 13.79
N LYS A 66 -14.80 -26.89 13.31
CA LYS A 66 -16.16 -27.20 12.87
C LYS A 66 -16.05 -27.76 11.45
N ARG A 67 -15.64 -29.03 11.34
CA ARG A 67 -15.67 -29.76 10.07
C ARG A 67 -17.12 -29.94 9.66
N ALA A 68 -17.52 -29.28 8.59
CA ALA A 68 -18.79 -29.57 7.94
C ALA A 68 -18.51 -30.47 6.74
N GLU A 69 -18.88 -31.74 6.87
CA GLU A 69 -18.94 -32.69 5.76
C GLU A 69 -20.07 -32.29 4.82
N ARG A 70 -19.80 -32.27 3.51
CA ARG A 70 -20.78 -31.87 2.48
C ARG A 70 -20.75 -32.81 1.29
N LEU A 71 -21.88 -33.40 0.95
CA LEU A 71 -22.01 -34.19 -0.26
C LEU A 71 -22.28 -33.28 -1.48
N ILE A 72 -21.29 -33.08 -2.36
CA ILE A 72 -21.45 -32.32 -3.62
C ILE A 72 -21.22 -33.27 -4.80
N GLY A 73 -22.24 -33.50 -5.63
CA GLY A 73 -22.14 -34.41 -6.77
C GLY A 73 -21.77 -35.85 -6.39
N GLY A 74 -22.24 -36.32 -5.22
CA GLY A 74 -21.96 -37.66 -4.70
C GLY A 74 -20.59 -37.83 -4.02
N ARG A 75 -19.81 -36.75 -3.87
CA ARG A 75 -18.53 -36.76 -3.13
C ARG A 75 -18.65 -35.94 -1.86
N VAL A 76 -18.15 -36.47 -0.74
CA VAL A 76 -18.06 -35.72 0.53
C VAL A 76 -16.86 -34.79 0.45
N TYR A 77 -17.10 -33.49 0.64
CA TYR A 77 -16.10 -32.44 0.78
C TYR A 77 -16.16 -31.93 2.21
N ILE A 78 -15.00 -31.86 2.87
CA ILE A 78 -14.89 -31.29 4.20
C ILE A 78 -14.59 -29.80 4.02
N THR A 79 -15.52 -28.97 4.49
CA THR A 79 -15.34 -27.51 4.49
C THR A 79 -14.82 -27.05 5.86
N GLN A 80 -13.91 -26.08 5.84
CA GLN A 80 -13.22 -25.60 7.03
C GLN A 80 -13.75 -24.26 7.52
N SER A 81 -13.51 -23.99 8.81
CA SER A 81 -14.04 -22.87 9.57
C SER A 81 -13.39 -21.52 9.29
N GLY A 82 -12.26 -21.47 8.59
CA GLY A 82 -11.54 -20.23 8.29
C GLY A 82 -10.75 -19.64 9.47
N GLU A 83 -10.53 -20.44 10.51
CA GLU A 83 -9.92 -19.98 11.77
C GLU A 83 -8.44 -19.65 11.60
N ALA A 84 -7.71 -20.41 10.77
CA ALA A 84 -6.29 -20.16 10.52
C ALA A 84 -6.08 -18.77 9.90
N SER A 85 -6.92 -18.42 8.93
CA SER A 85 -6.93 -17.10 8.28
C SER A 85 -7.28 -15.96 9.23
N LEU A 86 -8.31 -16.15 10.05
CA LEU A 86 -8.72 -15.15 11.03
C LEU A 86 -7.61 -14.92 12.07
N CYS A 87 -7.04 -15.99 12.60
CA CYS A 87 -5.93 -15.91 13.56
C CYS A 87 -4.70 -15.24 12.94
N GLY A 88 -4.37 -15.59 11.69
CA GLY A 88 -3.30 -14.97 10.91
C GLY A 88 -3.49 -13.46 10.74
N LEU A 89 -4.69 -13.03 10.38
CA LEU A 89 -5.04 -11.61 10.24
C LEU A 89 -4.94 -10.87 11.59
N VAL A 90 -5.51 -11.44 12.65
CA VAL A 90 -5.45 -10.82 13.99
C VAL A 90 -3.99 -10.69 14.44
N ALA A 91 -3.18 -11.72 14.26
CA ALA A 91 -1.76 -11.69 14.54
C ALA A 91 -1.03 -10.64 13.68
N TYR A 92 -1.35 -10.55 12.40
CA TYR A 92 -0.80 -9.54 11.50
C TYR A 92 -1.06 -8.12 12.03
N LEU A 93 -2.32 -7.78 12.31
CA LEU A 93 -2.72 -6.45 12.78
C LEU A 93 -2.12 -6.13 14.15
N PHE A 94 -2.11 -7.11 15.05
CA PHE A 94 -1.51 -6.98 16.38
C PHE A 94 -0.01 -6.65 16.28
N ILE A 95 0.74 -7.44 15.50
CA ILE A 95 2.18 -7.21 15.31
C ILE A 95 2.41 -5.91 14.54
N LEU A 96 1.65 -5.63 13.50
CA LEU A 96 1.79 -4.38 12.73
C LEU A 96 1.66 -3.15 13.63
N CYS A 97 0.73 -3.15 14.59
CA CYS A 97 0.51 -2.02 15.49
C CYS A 97 1.48 -1.99 16.68
N LEU A 98 1.90 -3.14 17.20
CA LEU A 98 2.59 -3.24 18.49
C LEU A 98 4.02 -3.75 18.41
N TRP A 99 4.56 -4.08 17.22
CA TRP A 99 5.90 -4.66 17.08
C TRP A 99 7.00 -3.85 17.76
N GLN A 100 6.99 -2.51 17.61
CA GLN A 100 7.99 -1.66 18.26
C GLN A 100 7.89 -1.68 19.80
N ARG A 101 6.67 -1.83 20.35
CA ARG A 101 6.46 -2.00 21.79
C ARG A 101 6.90 -3.37 22.27
N ILE A 102 6.68 -4.42 21.48
CA ILE A 102 7.19 -5.77 21.77
C ILE A 102 8.72 -5.75 21.79
N LEU A 103 9.34 -5.10 20.80
CA LEU A 103 10.79 -4.93 20.74
C LEU A 103 11.36 -4.10 21.90
N SER A 104 10.63 -3.09 22.39
CA SER A 104 11.08 -2.33 23.55
C SER A 104 11.13 -3.18 24.83
N LEU A 105 10.24 -4.17 24.98
CA LEU A 105 10.32 -5.13 26.09
C LEU A 105 11.59 -6.00 26.00
N CYS A 106 12.11 -6.22 24.80
CA CYS A 106 13.36 -6.94 24.54
C CYS A 106 14.60 -6.03 24.50
N GLY A 107 14.49 -4.74 24.83
CA GLY A 107 15.58 -3.78 24.75
C GLY A 107 16.09 -3.48 23.32
N ARG A 108 15.27 -3.74 22.29
CA ARG A 108 15.66 -3.63 20.87
C ARG A 108 14.68 -2.79 20.03
N SER A 109 14.14 -1.70 20.58
CA SER A 109 13.26 -0.82 19.81
C SER A 109 14.05 -0.05 18.75
N ALA A 110 13.55 -0.05 17.51
CA ALA A 110 14.02 0.94 16.54
C ALA A 110 13.45 2.30 16.96
N SER A 111 14.31 3.21 17.38
CA SER A 111 13.92 4.60 17.60
C SER A 111 13.85 5.31 16.24
N VAL A 112 12.79 6.07 16.05
CA VAL A 112 12.67 7.00 14.93
C VAL A 112 12.84 8.38 15.51
N PHE A 113 13.85 9.09 15.03
CA PHE A 113 14.02 10.50 15.33
C PHE A 113 12.99 11.30 14.54
N LEU A 114 12.14 12.00 15.27
CA LEU A 114 11.18 12.93 14.69
C LEU A 114 11.63 14.31 15.15
N ASP A 115 12.17 15.11 14.23
CA ASP A 115 12.72 16.45 14.53
C ASP A 115 11.84 17.21 15.53
N LYS A 116 10.55 17.35 15.21
CA LYS A 116 9.57 18.07 16.03
C LYS A 116 9.41 17.55 17.48
N LEU A 117 9.70 16.28 17.73
CA LEU A 117 9.58 15.65 19.06
C LEU A 117 10.93 15.47 19.76
N CYS A 118 12.01 15.32 19.00
CA CYS A 118 13.32 14.94 19.51
C CYS A 118 14.27 16.12 19.63
N ILE A 119 14.04 17.21 18.89
CA ILE A 119 14.81 18.44 19.01
C ILE A 119 14.01 19.43 19.83
N ASP A 120 14.64 19.95 20.89
CA ASP A 120 14.13 21.12 21.57
C ASP A 120 14.04 22.28 20.56
N GLN A 121 12.81 22.66 20.23
CA GLN A 121 12.53 23.68 19.22
C GLN A 121 13.03 25.07 19.65
N GLU A 122 13.38 25.25 20.93
CA GLU A 122 13.97 26.48 21.46
C GLU A 122 15.50 26.48 21.42
N ASN A 123 16.14 25.32 21.27
CA ASN A 123 17.60 25.18 21.29
C ASN A 123 18.19 25.06 19.87
N GLU A 124 18.71 26.17 19.34
CA GLU A 124 19.35 26.22 18.02
C GLU A 124 20.57 25.29 17.89
N GLU A 125 21.35 25.11 18.97
CA GLU A 125 22.54 24.25 18.95
C GLU A 125 22.19 22.77 18.76
N GLN A 126 21.04 22.33 19.31
CA GLN A 126 20.54 20.97 19.09
C GLN A 126 19.99 20.78 17.66
N LYS A 127 19.38 21.81 17.07
CA LYS A 127 18.94 21.77 15.67
C LYS A 127 20.11 21.59 14.71
N GLU A 128 21.22 22.30 14.95
CA GLU A 128 22.42 22.17 14.12
C GLU A 128 23.09 20.80 14.23
N ARG A 129 23.05 20.16 15.41
CA ARG A 129 23.67 18.84 15.64
C ARG A 129 22.85 17.65 15.14
N ALA A 130 21.58 17.83 14.83
CA ALA A 130 20.66 16.75 14.50
C ALA A 130 20.81 16.18 13.07
N ILE A 131 22.02 16.24 12.50
CA ILE A 131 22.33 15.63 11.20
C ILE A 131 22.50 14.13 11.44
N LEU A 132 21.61 13.33 10.84
CA LEU A 132 21.54 11.89 11.06
C LEU A 132 22.15 11.10 9.89
N ASP A 133 22.76 9.97 10.23
CA ASP A 133 23.40 9.02 9.30
C ASP A 133 22.39 8.37 8.34
N ARG A 134 21.09 8.36 8.69
CA ARG A 134 20.02 7.79 7.86
C ARG A 134 18.77 8.65 7.88
N LEU A 135 18.39 9.13 6.69
CA LEU A 135 17.20 9.94 6.46
C LEU A 135 16.12 9.13 5.73
N LEU A 136 14.95 8.96 6.38
CA LEU A 136 13.75 8.41 5.79
C LEU A 136 12.89 9.53 5.23
N ILE A 137 12.92 9.72 3.91
CA ILE A 137 12.18 10.81 3.29
C ILE A 137 10.74 10.42 3.05
N LEU A 138 9.88 11.09 3.80
CA LEU A 138 8.49 11.06 3.53
C LEU A 138 8.13 12.12 2.43
N TRP A 139 8.30 11.74 1.14
CA TRP A 139 7.75 12.40 -0.06
C TRP A 139 6.21 12.64 -0.16
N SER A 140 5.84 13.90 -0.45
CA SER A 140 4.51 14.35 -0.89
C SER A 140 4.61 15.08 -2.24
N PRO A 141 3.50 15.31 -2.98
CA PRO A 141 3.55 16.07 -4.24
C PRO A 141 4.15 17.48 -4.07
N SER A 142 3.94 18.09 -2.90
CA SER A 142 4.49 19.39 -2.51
C SER A 142 5.85 19.32 -1.82
N TYR A 143 6.54 18.17 -1.82
CA TYR A 143 7.81 18.02 -1.12
C TYR A 143 8.92 18.82 -1.80
N PHE A 144 9.01 18.74 -3.12
CA PHE A 144 10.01 19.47 -3.91
C PHE A 144 9.72 20.96 -4.04
N ASP A 145 8.50 21.39 -3.71
CA ASP A 145 8.14 22.80 -3.66
C ASP A 145 8.58 23.46 -2.35
N ARG A 146 9.09 22.71 -1.36
CA ARG A 146 9.45 23.23 -0.04
C ARG A 146 10.96 23.39 0.09
N LEU A 147 11.37 24.58 0.51
CA LEU A 147 12.76 24.98 0.60
C LEU A 147 13.58 24.09 1.56
N TRP A 148 13.13 23.90 2.80
CA TRP A 148 13.82 23.06 3.79
C TRP A 148 13.94 21.60 3.35
N CYS A 149 12.85 21.03 2.83
CA CYS A 149 12.83 19.63 2.38
C CYS A 149 13.83 19.35 1.25
N THR A 150 13.96 20.28 0.31
CA THR A 150 14.93 20.14 -0.80
C THR A 150 16.36 20.37 -0.36
N TYR A 151 16.56 21.28 0.58
CA TYR A 151 17.85 21.51 1.24
C TYR A 151 18.33 20.29 2.03
N GLU A 152 17.49 19.68 2.86
CA GLU A 152 17.77 18.44 3.62
C GLU A 152 18.12 17.28 2.70
N LEU A 153 17.34 17.14 1.64
CA LEU A 153 17.57 16.11 0.65
C LEU A 153 18.91 16.30 -0.08
N ALA A 154 19.33 17.55 -0.30
CA ALA A 154 20.60 17.84 -0.92
C ALA A 154 21.79 17.68 0.04
N SER A 155 21.64 18.06 1.32
CA SER A 155 22.67 17.83 2.35
C SER A 155 22.91 16.34 2.55
N GLY A 156 21.84 15.56 2.57
CA GLY A 156 21.88 14.14 2.87
C GLY A 156 22.52 13.28 1.78
N MET A 157 22.81 13.81 0.58
CA MET A 157 23.19 13.02 -0.62
C MET A 157 24.44 12.13 -0.48
N ARG A 158 25.10 12.11 0.68
CA ARG A 158 26.17 11.18 1.01
C ARG A 158 25.64 9.79 1.44
N ASP A 159 24.49 9.67 2.11
CA ASP A 159 23.94 8.38 2.61
C ASP A 159 22.38 8.36 2.72
N ILE A 160 21.65 8.65 1.64
CA ILE A 160 20.18 8.67 1.68
C ILE A 160 19.56 7.32 1.33
N ILE A 161 18.71 6.81 2.21
CA ILE A 161 17.71 5.79 1.86
C ILE A 161 16.39 6.51 1.58
N LEU A 162 16.17 6.97 0.33
CA LEU A 162 14.82 7.38 -0.04
C LEU A 162 13.95 6.15 -0.21
N THR A 163 13.18 5.88 0.82
CA THR A 163 11.88 5.26 0.64
C THR A 163 10.93 6.36 0.18
N PRO A 164 10.16 6.22 -0.91
CA PRO A 164 9.01 7.12 -1.12
C PRO A 164 8.13 7.11 0.15
N ILE A 165 7.39 8.19 0.50
CA ILE A 165 6.25 7.94 1.41
C ILE A 165 5.40 6.99 0.63
N HIS A 166 5.33 5.80 1.15
CA HIS A 166 4.33 4.85 0.83
C HIS A 166 2.97 5.40 1.35
N VAL A 167 2.49 6.57 0.91
CA VAL A 167 1.16 7.09 1.31
C VAL A 167 0.13 6.22 0.62
N ALA A 168 0.21 6.12 -0.70
CA ALA A 168 -0.69 5.26 -1.45
C ALA A 168 -0.50 3.79 -1.14
N PRO A 169 0.71 3.26 -1.02
CA PRO A 169 0.94 1.87 -0.68
C PRO A 169 0.57 1.51 0.75
N ALA A 170 0.66 2.43 1.71
CA ALA A 170 0.13 2.22 3.04
C ALA A 170 -1.39 2.22 3.05
N LEU A 171 -1.98 3.20 2.37
CA LEU A 171 -3.42 3.21 2.14
C LEU A 171 -3.87 1.99 1.33
N PHE A 172 -3.08 1.47 0.38
CA PHE A 172 -3.33 0.26 -0.40
C PHE A 172 -3.21 -0.97 0.46
N ALA A 173 -2.10 -1.13 1.17
CA ALA A 173 -1.85 -2.19 2.13
C ALA A 173 -3.02 -2.32 3.09
N ILE A 174 -3.52 -1.19 3.58
CA ILE A 174 -4.55 -1.15 4.61
C ILE A 174 -5.94 -1.22 4.04
N THR A 175 -6.22 -0.56 2.91
CA THR A 175 -7.49 -0.82 2.20
C THR A 175 -7.52 -2.29 1.82
N PHE A 176 -6.53 -2.82 1.11
CA PHE A 176 -6.46 -4.21 0.69
C PHE A 176 -6.46 -5.21 1.86
N SER A 177 -5.80 -4.93 2.99
CA SER A 177 -5.84 -5.78 4.20
C SER A 177 -7.16 -5.71 4.95
N LEU A 178 -7.70 -4.51 5.21
CA LEU A 178 -9.03 -4.36 5.80
C LEU A 178 -10.08 -5.00 4.91
N TRP A 179 -9.84 -4.97 3.61
CA TRP A 179 -10.80 -5.40 2.63
C TRP A 179 -10.72 -6.89 2.31
N SER A 180 -9.53 -7.49 2.32
CA SER A 180 -9.39 -8.94 2.37
C SER A 180 -10.06 -9.53 3.59
N SER A 181 -9.93 -8.86 4.74
CA SER A 181 -10.63 -9.21 5.98
C SER A 181 -12.15 -9.16 5.82
N ILE A 182 -12.66 -8.11 5.14
CA ILE A 182 -14.09 -7.97 4.83
C ILE A 182 -14.55 -9.07 3.86
N ILE A 183 -13.78 -9.41 2.83
CA ILE A 183 -14.13 -10.53 1.94
C ILE A 183 -14.18 -11.83 2.72
N ILE A 184 -13.14 -12.13 3.49
CA ILE A 184 -13.04 -13.39 4.24
C ILE A 184 -14.21 -13.48 5.22
N PHE A 185 -14.54 -12.39 5.91
CA PHE A 185 -15.69 -12.33 6.81
C PHE A 185 -17.00 -12.55 6.06
N ILE A 186 -17.21 -11.87 4.94
CA ILE A 186 -18.46 -12.02 4.17
C ILE A 186 -18.57 -13.42 3.57
N TYR A 187 -17.49 -13.96 3.02
CA TYR A 187 -17.45 -15.32 2.49
C TYR A 187 -17.75 -16.35 3.59
N ALA A 188 -17.15 -16.18 4.77
CA ALA A 188 -17.45 -17.01 5.94
C ALA A 188 -18.91 -16.88 6.39
N VAL A 189 -19.49 -15.67 6.36
CA VAL A 189 -20.90 -15.44 6.72
C VAL A 189 -21.86 -16.03 5.69
N THR A 190 -21.62 -15.84 4.39
CA THR A 190 -22.48 -16.38 3.32
C THR A 190 -22.39 -17.91 3.27
N ILE A 191 -21.19 -18.48 3.46
CA ILE A 191 -21.04 -19.93 3.62
C ILE A 191 -21.70 -20.41 4.91
N ARG A 192 -21.70 -19.62 5.98
CA ARG A 192 -22.36 -20.04 7.22
C ARG A 192 -23.88 -19.96 7.12
N SER A 193 -24.42 -18.96 6.42
CA SER A 193 -25.87 -18.76 6.27
C SER A 193 -26.51 -19.76 5.31
N TYR A 194 -25.89 -20.02 4.16
CA TYR A 194 -26.38 -21.00 3.20
C TYR A 194 -26.48 -22.40 3.83
N PHE A 195 -25.60 -22.69 4.80
CA PHE A 195 -25.48 -24.04 5.38
C PHE A 195 -26.12 -24.20 6.76
N LEU A 196 -26.30 -23.14 7.56
CA LEU A 196 -27.19 -23.20 8.74
C LEU A 196 -28.67 -23.16 8.33
N GLY A 197 -28.96 -22.64 7.13
CA GLY A 197 -30.31 -22.63 6.56
C GLY A 197 -30.80 -23.99 6.06
N SER A 198 -29.93 -25.00 5.88
CA SER A 198 -30.33 -26.30 5.35
C SER A 198 -30.95 -27.26 6.39
N ASP A 199 -30.63 -27.09 7.68
CA ASP A 199 -31.24 -27.91 8.76
C ASP A 199 -32.55 -27.31 9.28
N VAL A 200 -32.79 -26.02 9.06
CA VAL A 200 -34.07 -25.41 9.38
C VAL A 200 -34.95 -25.53 8.15
N GLN A 201 -35.93 -26.41 8.21
CA GLN A 201 -37.07 -26.54 7.29
C GLN A 201 -37.92 -25.26 7.29
N ARG A 202 -37.32 -24.13 6.95
CA ARG A 202 -37.91 -22.80 6.86
C ARG A 202 -38.42 -22.62 5.44
N SER A 203 -39.62 -22.05 5.33
CA SER A 203 -40.28 -21.64 4.08
C SER A 203 -39.27 -21.14 3.04
N GLY A 204 -39.24 -21.76 1.85
CA GLY A 204 -38.22 -21.54 0.82
C GLY A 204 -38.08 -20.10 0.31
N SER A 205 -38.98 -19.18 0.68
CA SER A 205 -38.91 -17.75 0.34
C SER A 205 -37.81 -16.98 1.09
N ASP A 206 -37.56 -17.33 2.35
CA ASP A 206 -36.76 -16.49 3.25
C ASP A 206 -35.25 -16.75 3.08
N VAL A 207 -34.89 -18.00 2.75
CA VAL A 207 -33.49 -18.41 2.51
C VAL A 207 -32.95 -17.77 1.24
N LEU A 208 -33.73 -17.80 0.15
CA LEU A 208 -33.34 -17.19 -1.13
C LEU A 208 -33.11 -15.67 -0.98
N THR A 209 -33.95 -15.00 -0.19
CA THR A 209 -33.83 -13.56 0.02
C THR A 209 -32.56 -13.21 0.80
N PHE A 210 -32.23 -13.96 1.84
CA PHE A 210 -31.01 -13.75 2.62
C PHE A 210 -29.72 -14.00 1.81
N ASP A 211 -29.70 -15.08 1.02
CA ASP A 211 -28.53 -15.43 0.19
C ASP A 211 -28.30 -14.40 -0.92
N VAL A 212 -29.37 -13.91 -1.55
CA VAL A 212 -29.27 -12.85 -2.57
C VAL A 212 -28.79 -11.53 -1.94
N VAL A 213 -29.36 -11.11 -0.80
CA VAL A 213 -28.97 -9.87 -0.14
C VAL A 213 -27.52 -9.93 0.34
N SER A 214 -27.11 -11.04 0.95
CA SER A 214 -25.72 -11.23 1.42
C SER A 214 -24.74 -11.30 0.25
N GLY A 215 -25.08 -11.98 -0.84
CA GLY A 215 -24.28 -12.01 -2.06
C GLY A 215 -24.13 -10.64 -2.74
N VAL A 216 -25.20 -9.85 -2.79
CA VAL A 216 -25.15 -8.47 -3.32
C VAL A 216 -24.31 -7.57 -2.41
N ALA A 217 -24.49 -7.64 -1.09
CA ALA A 217 -23.66 -6.90 -0.14
C ALA A 217 -22.18 -7.29 -0.26
N ALA A 218 -21.89 -8.59 -0.38
CA ALA A 218 -20.56 -9.12 -0.66
C ALA A 218 -19.98 -8.51 -1.93
N PHE A 219 -20.73 -8.57 -3.03
CA PHE A 219 -20.30 -8.05 -4.31
C PHE A 219 -20.02 -6.55 -4.27
N LEU A 220 -20.88 -5.75 -3.63
CA LEU A 220 -20.70 -4.30 -3.50
C LEU A 220 -19.50 -3.96 -2.63
N CYS A 221 -19.32 -4.65 -1.49
CA CYS A 221 -18.11 -4.54 -0.71
C CYS A 221 -16.90 -4.89 -1.59
N VAL A 222 -16.96 -6.00 -2.33
CA VAL A 222 -15.92 -6.54 -3.25
C VAL A 222 -15.61 -5.64 -4.46
N HIS A 223 -16.53 -4.84 -4.93
CA HIS A 223 -16.23 -3.97 -6.07
C HIS A 223 -15.86 -2.58 -5.59
N VAL A 224 -16.63 -2.01 -4.67
CA VAL A 224 -16.44 -0.63 -4.22
C VAL A 224 -15.19 -0.48 -3.36
N GLY A 225 -15.03 -1.32 -2.33
CA GLY A 225 -13.99 -1.07 -1.34
C GLY A 225 -12.58 -1.52 -1.74
N GLY A 226 -12.44 -2.47 -2.67
CA GLY A 226 -11.15 -3.14 -2.93
C GLY A 226 -10.75 -3.17 -4.38
N VAL A 227 -11.66 -2.82 -5.29
CA VAL A 227 -11.29 -2.47 -6.66
C VAL A 227 -11.38 -0.95 -6.83
N ILE A 228 -12.56 -0.35 -6.66
CA ILE A 228 -12.79 1.07 -6.96
C ILE A 228 -11.95 1.98 -6.07
N LEU A 229 -12.04 1.84 -4.75
CA LEU A 229 -11.34 2.73 -3.82
C LEU A 229 -9.80 2.63 -3.97
N PRO A 230 -9.16 1.45 -3.99
CA PRO A 230 -7.72 1.36 -4.20
C PRO A 230 -7.32 1.87 -5.59
N THR A 231 -8.08 1.57 -6.64
CA THR A 231 -7.89 2.14 -7.98
C THR A 231 -7.87 3.68 -7.93
N HIS A 232 -8.84 4.31 -7.25
CA HIS A 232 -8.85 5.76 -7.10
C HIS A 232 -7.64 6.31 -6.34
N LEU A 233 -7.21 5.62 -5.28
CA LEU A 233 -6.06 6.04 -4.48
C LEU A 233 -4.74 5.88 -5.25
N SER A 234 -4.59 4.80 -6.01
CA SER A 234 -3.39 4.57 -6.84
C SER A 234 -3.36 5.53 -8.00
N ARG A 235 -4.51 5.89 -8.55
CA ARG A 235 -4.63 6.96 -9.54
C ARG A 235 -4.09 8.29 -9.02
N ARG A 236 -4.51 8.72 -7.83
CA ARG A 236 -3.99 9.95 -7.21
C ARG A 236 -2.47 9.90 -7.01
N LEU A 237 -1.95 8.75 -6.60
CA LEU A 237 -0.51 8.55 -6.48
C LEU A 237 0.19 8.59 -7.83
N ALA A 238 -0.28 7.82 -8.81
CA ALA A 238 0.31 7.73 -10.13
C ALA A 238 0.36 9.11 -10.78
N ASN A 239 -0.68 9.92 -10.63
CA ASN A 239 -0.68 11.32 -11.06
C ASN A 239 0.40 12.14 -10.37
N SER A 240 0.55 11.98 -9.07
CA SER A 240 1.59 12.68 -8.30
C SER A 240 3.00 12.24 -8.75
N LEU A 241 3.20 10.95 -9.00
CA LEU A 241 4.46 10.39 -9.48
C LEU A 241 4.78 10.79 -10.93
N ARG A 242 3.77 11.00 -11.77
CA ARG A 242 3.94 11.47 -13.15
C ARG A 242 4.45 12.91 -13.21
N LEU A 243 4.02 13.76 -12.27
CA LEU A 243 4.47 15.15 -12.19
C LEU A 243 5.89 15.27 -11.62
N LEU A 244 6.33 14.29 -10.85
CA LEU A 244 7.62 14.32 -10.17
C LEU A 244 8.83 14.54 -11.10
N PRO A 245 8.98 13.85 -12.25
CA PRO A 245 10.05 14.16 -13.20
C PRO A 245 10.08 15.61 -13.66
N GLN A 246 8.90 16.21 -13.91
CA GLN A 246 8.76 17.59 -14.37
C GLN A 246 9.10 18.56 -13.23
N GLN A 247 8.58 18.32 -12.01
CA GLN A 247 8.90 19.12 -10.83
C GLN A 247 10.41 19.15 -10.54
N LEU A 248 11.08 18.00 -10.68
CA LEU A 248 12.52 17.89 -10.49
C LEU A 248 13.34 18.54 -11.61
N GLU A 249 12.80 18.58 -12.83
CA GLU A 249 13.44 19.18 -14.00
C GLU A 249 13.36 20.70 -13.99
N SER A 250 12.20 21.24 -13.62
CA SER A 250 11.96 22.67 -13.46
C SER A 250 12.37 23.18 -12.08
N PHE A 251 12.94 22.33 -11.21
CA PHE A 251 13.27 22.71 -9.84
C PHE A 251 14.24 23.90 -9.80
N SER A 252 13.92 24.90 -8.98
CA SER A 252 14.75 26.07 -8.69
C SER A 252 14.68 26.38 -7.20
N ILE A 253 15.82 26.39 -6.51
CA ILE A 253 15.88 26.72 -5.08
C ILE A 253 15.39 28.16 -4.82
N ARG A 254 15.48 29.04 -5.82
CA ARG A 254 14.98 30.43 -5.77
C ARG A 254 13.46 30.52 -5.80
N GLU A 255 12.80 29.54 -6.39
CA GLU A 255 11.34 29.50 -6.51
C GLU A 255 10.69 28.59 -5.46
N ALA A 256 11.48 27.75 -4.77
CA ALA A 256 10.98 26.91 -3.69
C ALA A 256 10.28 27.73 -2.60
N ASN A 257 9.11 27.27 -2.15
CA ASN A 257 8.31 27.92 -1.13
C ASN A 257 8.97 27.83 0.26
N CYS A 258 8.99 28.97 0.96
CA CYS A 258 9.43 29.11 2.34
C CYS A 258 8.24 29.51 3.22
N PHE A 259 8.05 28.82 4.36
CA PHE A 259 6.95 29.11 5.29
C PHE A 259 6.96 30.55 5.77
N CYS A 260 8.14 31.08 6.11
CA CYS A 260 8.31 32.47 6.53
C CYS A 260 7.85 33.45 5.46
N CYS A 261 8.18 33.21 4.18
CA CYS A 261 7.88 34.12 3.07
C CYS A 261 6.39 34.13 2.74
N SER A 262 5.74 32.97 2.77
CA SER A 262 4.29 32.84 2.54
C SER A 262 3.45 33.54 3.61
N HIS A 263 4.04 33.88 4.76
CA HIS A 263 3.41 34.63 5.85
C HIS A 263 4.06 36.00 6.08
N TYR A 264 4.71 36.58 5.06
CA TYR A 264 5.32 37.91 5.13
C TYR A 264 6.29 38.10 6.30
N HIS A 265 7.05 37.05 6.65
CA HIS A 265 7.98 37.02 7.78
C HIS A 265 7.31 37.28 9.15
N VAL A 266 6.03 36.94 9.30
CA VAL A 266 5.30 37.05 10.57
C VAL A 266 4.65 35.70 10.89
N HIS A 267 4.91 35.17 12.07
CA HIS A 267 4.30 33.91 12.51
C HIS A 267 2.77 34.08 12.64
N PRO A 268 1.94 33.20 12.04
CA PRO A 268 0.49 33.42 11.95
C PRO A 268 -0.20 33.45 13.32
N GLU A 269 0.25 32.63 14.27
CA GLU A 269 -0.32 32.55 15.62
C GLU A 269 0.33 33.54 16.60
N THR A 270 1.65 33.45 16.81
CA THR A 270 2.36 34.27 17.81
C THR A 270 2.57 35.72 17.40
N LYS A 271 2.34 36.08 16.13
CA LYS A 271 2.60 37.41 15.55
C LYS A 271 4.05 37.91 15.66
N LYS A 272 4.99 37.06 16.08
CA LYS A 272 6.41 37.41 16.14
C LYS A 272 7.02 37.45 14.74
N HIS A 273 7.98 38.34 14.53
CA HIS A 273 8.76 38.39 13.31
C HIS A 273 9.62 37.12 13.17
N LEU A 274 9.63 36.52 11.98
CA LEU A 274 10.38 35.31 11.66
C LEU A 274 11.63 35.66 10.84
N PRO A 275 12.80 35.09 11.16
CA PRO A 275 13.95 35.18 10.26
C PRO A 275 13.61 34.56 8.91
N CYS A 276 14.28 35.02 7.85
CA CYS A 276 14.06 34.52 6.50
C CYS A 276 14.83 33.21 6.28
N ASP A 277 14.11 32.08 6.31
CA ASP A 277 14.66 30.75 6.01
C ASP A 277 15.41 30.69 4.68
N ARG A 278 14.93 31.44 3.68
CA ARG A 278 15.59 31.52 2.35
C ARG A 278 16.99 32.10 2.43
N GLN A 279 17.15 33.18 3.19
CA GLN A 279 18.46 33.81 3.37
C GLN A 279 19.40 32.89 4.15
N LEU A 280 18.89 32.21 5.18
CA LEU A 280 19.65 31.24 5.97
C LEU A 280 20.16 30.10 5.08
N ILE A 281 19.27 29.43 4.34
CA ILE A 281 19.65 28.32 3.47
C ILE A 281 20.62 28.78 2.39
N PHE A 282 20.41 29.96 1.78
CA PHE A 282 21.36 30.49 0.78
C PHE A 282 22.75 30.71 1.39
N LYS A 283 22.82 31.26 2.60
CA LYS A 283 24.10 31.43 3.31
C LYS A 283 24.78 30.08 3.57
N MET A 284 24.03 29.05 3.99
CA MET A 284 24.57 27.71 4.21
C MET A 284 25.07 27.07 2.91
N LEU A 285 24.35 27.24 1.80
CA LEU A 285 24.77 26.75 0.49
C LEU A 285 26.05 27.43 0.00
N LEU A 286 26.18 28.74 0.22
CA LEU A 286 27.40 29.49 -0.09
C LEU A 286 28.60 29.00 0.72
N GLN A 287 28.40 28.78 2.02
CA GLN A 287 29.44 28.26 2.89
C GLN A 287 29.88 26.85 2.45
N TRP A 288 28.93 25.96 2.17
CA TRP A 288 29.26 24.62 1.68
C TRP A 288 30.03 24.65 0.37
N GLN A 289 29.64 25.50 -0.57
CA GLN A 289 30.37 25.61 -1.83
C GLN A 289 31.79 26.16 -1.62
N GLN A 290 31.95 27.15 -0.75
CA GLN A 290 33.26 27.69 -0.38
C GLN A 290 34.15 26.59 0.21
N ASP A 291 33.62 25.71 1.05
CA ASP A 291 34.35 24.57 1.60
C ASP A 291 34.79 23.56 0.51
N PHE A 292 34.05 23.46 -0.61
CA PHE A 292 34.38 22.57 -1.73
C PHE A 292 35.32 23.19 -2.77
N THR A 293 35.15 24.47 -3.14
CA THR A 293 35.86 25.09 -4.27
C THR A 293 36.88 26.15 -3.87
N GLY A 294 36.85 26.64 -2.62
CA GLY A 294 37.66 27.76 -2.17
C GLY A 294 37.26 29.12 -2.76
N SER A 295 36.16 29.21 -3.52
CA SER A 295 35.67 30.42 -4.18
C SER A 295 34.26 30.80 -3.70
N VAL A 296 33.95 32.10 -3.63
CA VAL A 296 32.71 32.66 -3.04
C VAL A 296 31.82 33.33 -4.11
N GLU A 297 31.63 32.69 -5.26
CA GLU A 297 30.76 33.26 -6.30
C GLU A 297 29.30 32.81 -6.09
N SER A 298 28.44 33.75 -5.70
CA SER A 298 27.12 33.42 -5.13
C SER A 298 26.10 32.92 -6.15
N VAL A 299 26.06 33.54 -7.33
CA VAL A 299 25.12 33.18 -8.41
C VAL A 299 25.43 31.78 -8.93
N ALA A 300 26.71 31.51 -9.22
CA ALA A 300 27.19 30.21 -9.66
C ALA A 300 26.90 29.10 -8.63
N THR A 301 26.91 29.43 -7.34
CA THR A 301 26.63 28.46 -6.26
C THR A 301 25.19 27.96 -6.29
N LEU A 302 24.21 28.86 -6.40
CA LEU A 302 22.79 28.47 -6.42
C LEU A 302 22.44 27.71 -7.72
N GLU A 303 23.02 28.11 -8.85
CA GLU A 303 22.85 27.38 -10.12
C GLU A 303 23.51 26.00 -10.08
N ALA A 304 24.68 25.87 -9.46
CA ALA A 304 25.34 24.59 -9.25
C ALA A 304 24.51 23.65 -8.36
N PHE A 305 23.81 24.20 -7.36
CA PHE A 305 22.87 23.45 -6.54
C PHE A 305 21.68 22.94 -7.35
N ASP A 306 20.99 23.82 -8.08
CA ASP A 306 19.85 23.46 -8.93
C ASP A 306 20.27 22.43 -9.98
N PHE A 307 21.43 22.62 -10.61
CA PHE A 307 22.01 21.65 -11.54
C PHE A 307 22.24 20.30 -10.87
N ARG A 308 22.77 20.26 -9.64
CA ARG A 308 22.98 19.01 -8.90
C ARG A 308 21.67 18.30 -8.59
N ILE A 309 20.61 19.04 -8.25
CA ILE A 309 19.26 18.47 -8.06
C ILE A 309 18.76 17.87 -9.37
N ARG A 310 18.78 18.64 -10.46
CA ARG A 310 18.27 18.20 -11.77
C ARG A 310 19.06 17.03 -12.36
N GLN A 311 20.37 16.97 -12.15
CA GLN A 311 21.25 15.97 -12.80
C GLN A 311 21.56 14.76 -11.94
N LYS A 312 21.80 14.94 -10.63
CA LYS A 312 22.14 13.83 -9.74
C LYS A 312 20.94 13.31 -8.98
N LEU A 313 20.19 14.22 -8.35
CA LEU A 313 19.07 13.83 -7.51
C LEU A 313 17.90 13.29 -8.34
N LYS A 314 17.54 13.92 -9.47
CA LYS A 314 16.41 13.46 -10.31
C LYS A 314 16.55 11.99 -10.75
N PRO A 315 17.61 11.55 -11.43
CA PRO A 315 17.74 10.14 -11.81
C PRO A 315 17.81 9.21 -10.59
N TRP A 316 18.43 9.68 -9.51
CA TRP A 316 18.50 8.93 -8.25
C TRP A 316 17.09 8.71 -7.67
N VAL A 317 16.28 9.76 -7.56
CA VAL A 317 14.91 9.72 -7.01
C VAL A 317 14.01 8.86 -7.89
N LEU A 318 14.07 9.04 -9.22
CA LEU A 318 13.26 8.25 -10.16
C LEU A 318 13.60 6.76 -10.15
N ARG A 319 14.86 6.38 -9.87
CA ARG A 319 15.24 4.97 -9.68
C ARG A 319 14.69 4.38 -8.37
N HIS A 320 14.64 5.15 -7.29
CA HIS A 320 14.26 4.64 -5.96
C HIS A 320 12.77 4.73 -5.64
N ILE A 321 12.09 5.77 -6.13
CA ILE A 321 10.63 5.90 -6.02
C ILE A 321 9.92 4.90 -6.94
N GLY A 322 10.67 4.35 -7.89
CA GLY A 322 10.26 3.26 -8.76
C GLY A 322 9.86 3.79 -10.13
N GLY A 323 10.38 3.14 -11.17
CA GLY A 323 9.61 2.95 -12.39
C GLY A 323 8.37 2.09 -12.12
N ALA A 324 7.90 1.30 -13.08
CA ALA A 324 6.71 0.45 -12.94
C ALA A 324 6.80 -0.67 -11.87
N HIS A 325 7.77 -0.65 -10.95
CA HIS A 325 8.03 -1.69 -9.97
C HIS A 325 7.47 -1.34 -8.59
N VAL A 326 6.67 -2.26 -8.05
CA VAL A 326 6.09 -2.21 -6.71
C VAL A 326 7.13 -2.74 -5.72
N PRO A 327 7.59 -1.97 -4.72
CA PRO A 327 8.58 -2.45 -3.77
C PRO A 327 8.02 -3.60 -2.93
N PHE A 328 8.91 -4.55 -2.64
CA PHE A 328 8.58 -5.81 -1.97
C PHE A 328 7.89 -5.64 -0.61
N SER A 329 8.18 -4.58 0.13
CA SER A 329 7.50 -4.27 1.40
C SER A 329 5.98 -4.11 1.24
N MET A 330 5.51 -3.69 0.07
CA MET A 330 4.08 -3.62 -0.23
C MET A 330 3.47 -5.00 -0.42
N LEU A 331 4.21 -5.95 -0.99
CA LEU A 331 3.76 -7.33 -1.12
C LEU A 331 3.58 -7.97 0.27
N LEU A 332 4.39 -7.58 1.26
CA LEU A 332 4.24 -8.04 2.64
C LEU A 332 2.94 -7.55 3.29
N ALA A 333 2.34 -6.47 2.79
CA ALA A 333 1.02 -6.06 3.23
C ALA A 333 -0.12 -6.91 2.66
N CYS A 334 0.14 -7.69 1.61
CA CYS A 334 -0.84 -8.63 1.06
C CYS A 334 -0.81 -9.98 1.78
N VAL A 335 0.11 -10.21 2.73
CA VAL A 335 0.26 -11.49 3.43
C VAL A 335 -1.00 -11.99 4.15
N PRO A 336 -1.87 -11.14 4.73
CA PRO A 336 -3.14 -11.61 5.27
C PRO A 336 -4.03 -12.32 4.24
N LEU A 337 -3.98 -11.92 2.96
CA LEU A 337 -4.67 -12.67 1.89
C LEU A 337 -4.04 -14.03 1.68
N MET A 338 -2.73 -14.13 1.79
CA MET A 338 -2.04 -15.40 1.63
C MET A 338 -2.34 -16.34 2.80
N CYS A 339 -2.61 -15.80 3.99
CA CYS A 339 -3.06 -16.58 5.13
C CYS A 339 -4.38 -17.31 4.83
N SER A 340 -5.25 -16.75 3.97
CA SER A 340 -6.48 -17.42 3.47
C SER A 340 -6.22 -18.80 2.87
N THR A 341 -5.05 -18.98 2.25
CA THR A 341 -4.71 -20.27 1.65
C THR A 341 -4.23 -21.31 2.64
N MET A 342 -3.93 -20.93 3.87
CA MET A 342 -3.53 -21.86 4.92
C MET A 342 -4.71 -22.70 5.42
N ASP A 343 -5.96 -22.23 5.25
CA ASP A 343 -7.17 -23.01 5.52
C ASP A 343 -7.30 -24.26 4.60
N TYR A 344 -6.49 -24.38 3.55
CA TYR A 344 -6.48 -25.60 2.72
C TYR A 344 -5.53 -26.67 3.27
N ILE A 345 -4.66 -26.35 4.24
CA ILE A 345 -3.65 -27.30 4.75
C ILE A 345 -4.27 -28.59 5.31
N PRO A 346 -5.32 -28.55 6.16
CA PRO A 346 -5.84 -29.81 6.70
C PRO A 346 -6.49 -30.67 5.62
N VAL A 347 -7.15 -30.05 4.62
CA VAL A 347 -7.69 -30.77 3.44
C VAL A 347 -6.56 -31.43 2.65
N MET A 348 -5.43 -30.73 2.45
CA MET A 348 -4.27 -31.30 1.76
C MET A 348 -3.68 -32.50 2.50
N ILE A 349 -3.58 -32.43 3.84
CA ILE A 349 -3.04 -33.53 4.66
C ILE A 349 -3.95 -34.76 4.56
N GLU A 350 -5.26 -34.56 4.61
CA GLU A 350 -6.24 -35.64 4.56
C GLU A 350 -6.33 -36.32 3.17
N LEU A 351 -6.30 -35.53 2.09
CA LEU A 351 -6.37 -36.06 0.72
C LEU A 351 -5.13 -36.88 0.34
N GLY A 352 -3.94 -36.47 0.81
CA GLY A 352 -2.66 -37.06 0.43
C GLY A 352 -2.36 -37.03 -1.07
N GLY A 353 -1.17 -37.52 -1.44
CA GLY A 353 -0.79 -37.81 -2.84
C GLY A 353 -0.94 -36.66 -3.84
N VAL A 354 -1.39 -37.00 -5.06
CA VAL A 354 -1.54 -36.06 -6.19
C VAL A 354 -2.64 -35.00 -5.95
N PRO A 355 -3.81 -35.31 -5.38
CA PRO A 355 -4.85 -34.31 -5.11
C PRO A 355 -4.37 -33.21 -4.15
N ALA A 356 -3.65 -33.58 -3.09
CA ALA A 356 -3.05 -32.61 -2.15
C ALA A 356 -2.06 -31.68 -2.85
N PHE A 357 -1.18 -32.23 -3.69
CA PHE A 357 -0.23 -31.44 -4.47
C PHE A 357 -0.93 -30.44 -5.41
N ARG A 358 -1.99 -30.86 -6.10
CA ARG A 358 -2.76 -29.97 -6.99
C ARG A 358 -3.43 -28.83 -6.21
N LEU A 359 -4.09 -29.14 -5.09
CA LEU A 359 -4.74 -28.14 -4.27
C LEU A 359 -3.73 -27.12 -3.71
N GLY A 360 -2.58 -27.61 -3.24
CA GLY A 360 -1.50 -26.75 -2.75
C GLY A 360 -0.89 -25.86 -3.84
N LEU A 361 -0.72 -26.41 -5.05
CA LEU A 361 -0.25 -25.64 -6.19
C LEU A 361 -1.27 -24.55 -6.59
N ASP A 362 -2.56 -24.87 -6.64
CA ASP A 362 -3.62 -23.90 -6.96
C ASP A 362 -3.68 -22.78 -5.92
N ALA A 363 -3.61 -23.15 -4.63
CA ALA A 363 -3.58 -22.19 -3.53
C ALA A 363 -2.33 -21.28 -3.61
N ALA A 364 -1.15 -21.86 -3.90
CA ALA A 364 0.07 -21.09 -4.12
C ALA A 364 -0.04 -20.17 -5.35
N LEU A 365 -0.58 -20.64 -6.47
CA LEU A 365 -0.79 -19.82 -7.66
C LEU A 365 -1.76 -18.66 -7.39
N GLN A 366 -2.84 -18.91 -6.64
CA GLN A 366 -3.77 -17.85 -6.24
C GLN A 366 -3.10 -16.79 -5.35
N SER A 367 -2.39 -17.22 -4.31
CA SER A 367 -1.74 -16.34 -3.32
C SER A 367 -0.54 -15.57 -3.86
N PHE A 368 0.33 -16.22 -4.64
CA PHE A 368 1.62 -15.65 -5.04
C PHE A 368 1.62 -15.09 -6.46
N VAL A 369 0.72 -15.55 -7.34
CA VAL A 369 0.71 -15.15 -8.75
C VAL A 369 -0.51 -14.30 -9.07
N LEU A 370 -1.72 -14.83 -8.86
CA LEU A 370 -2.95 -14.15 -9.28
C LEU A 370 -3.26 -12.92 -8.42
N GLY A 371 -3.21 -13.02 -7.09
CA GLY A 371 -3.50 -11.88 -6.21
C GLY A 371 -2.59 -10.68 -6.49
N PRO A 372 -1.24 -10.83 -6.37
CA PRO A 372 -0.29 -9.78 -6.70
C PRO A 372 -0.34 -9.35 -8.18
N GLY A 373 -0.58 -10.29 -9.10
CA GLY A 373 -0.69 -10.03 -10.53
C GLY A 373 -1.89 -9.15 -10.87
N VAL A 374 -3.07 -9.43 -10.31
CA VAL A 374 -4.28 -8.61 -10.46
C VAL A 374 -4.09 -7.24 -9.83
N ALA A 375 -3.50 -7.17 -8.62
CA ALA A 375 -3.19 -5.89 -8.00
C ALA A 375 -2.24 -5.04 -8.86
N THR A 376 -1.20 -5.67 -9.41
CA THR A 376 -0.24 -5.01 -10.31
C THR A 376 -0.91 -4.60 -11.62
N ALA A 377 -1.76 -5.44 -12.21
CA ALA A 377 -2.51 -5.11 -13.41
C ALA A 377 -3.48 -3.93 -13.18
N ILE A 378 -4.19 -3.90 -12.05
CA ILE A 378 -5.05 -2.77 -11.66
C ILE A 378 -4.21 -1.49 -11.56
N MET A 379 -3.04 -1.54 -10.93
CA MET A 379 -2.15 -0.38 -10.84
C MET A 379 -1.63 0.06 -12.21
N MET A 380 -1.26 -0.88 -13.09
CA MET A 380 -0.79 -0.59 -14.44
C MET A 380 -1.90 -0.02 -15.34
N ILE A 381 -3.11 -0.59 -15.30
CA ILE A 381 -4.28 -0.06 -16.01
C ILE A 381 -4.64 1.32 -15.49
N SER A 382 -4.59 1.49 -14.17
CA SER A 382 -4.76 2.80 -13.53
C SER A 382 -3.75 3.79 -14.05
N ALA A 383 -2.47 3.41 -14.15
CA ALA A 383 -1.40 4.25 -14.67
C ALA A 383 -1.53 4.53 -16.19
N ALA A 384 -1.97 3.55 -16.98
CA ALA A 384 -2.06 3.65 -18.44
C ALA A 384 -3.31 4.41 -18.93
N GLY A 385 -4.42 4.39 -18.17
CA GLY A 385 -5.62 5.15 -18.50
C GLY A 385 -5.42 6.68 -18.53
N PHE A 386 -4.26 7.17 -18.07
CA PHE A 386 -3.99 8.60 -17.91
C PHE A 386 -3.49 9.34 -19.15
N ASP A 387 -3.22 8.66 -20.27
CA ASP A 387 -2.82 9.36 -21.50
C ASP A 387 -4.00 9.89 -22.33
N TYR A 388 -5.23 9.60 -21.90
CA TYR A 388 -6.43 10.17 -22.50
C TYR A 388 -6.81 11.48 -21.76
N LYS A 389 -6.74 12.61 -22.47
CA LYS A 389 -7.00 13.95 -21.91
C LYS A 389 -8.38 14.04 -21.21
N ASN A 390 -8.36 14.53 -19.97
CA ASN A 390 -9.41 15.27 -19.23
C ASN A 390 -10.81 14.70 -18.97
N HIS A 391 -11.15 13.46 -19.33
CA HIS A 391 -12.46 12.89 -18.96
C HIS A 391 -12.38 11.90 -17.78
N VAL A 392 -12.14 12.45 -16.58
CA VAL A 392 -12.01 11.71 -15.31
C VAL A 392 -13.17 10.74 -15.02
N GLY A 393 -14.39 11.07 -15.48
CA GLY A 393 -15.57 10.20 -15.34
C GLY A 393 -15.56 8.98 -16.29
N CYS A 394 -15.04 9.14 -17.51
CA CYS A 394 -14.95 8.05 -18.50
C CYS A 394 -13.91 7.00 -18.06
N ASP A 395 -12.79 7.43 -17.52
CA ASP A 395 -11.68 6.52 -17.18
C ASP A 395 -11.98 5.64 -15.97
N LEU A 396 -12.68 6.17 -14.97
CA LEU A 396 -13.14 5.36 -13.83
C LEU A 396 -14.11 4.28 -14.28
N PHE A 397 -15.10 4.66 -15.08
CA PHE A 397 -16.08 3.73 -15.60
C PHE A 397 -15.45 2.68 -16.54
N LEU A 398 -14.54 3.08 -17.43
CA LEU A 398 -13.82 2.16 -18.30
C LEU A 398 -12.88 1.22 -17.53
N THR A 399 -12.27 1.67 -16.43
CA THR A 399 -11.44 0.81 -15.59
C THR A 399 -12.27 -0.16 -14.77
N LEU A 400 -13.42 0.29 -14.25
CA LEU A 400 -14.43 -0.59 -13.68
C LEU A 400 -14.87 -1.63 -14.69
N LEU A 401 -15.20 -1.22 -15.91
CA LEU A 401 -15.65 -2.11 -16.97
C LEU A 401 -14.57 -3.13 -17.36
N LYS A 402 -13.33 -2.68 -17.55
CA LYS A 402 -12.19 -3.55 -17.88
C LYS A 402 -11.87 -4.51 -16.73
N SER A 403 -11.90 -4.02 -15.49
CA SER A 403 -11.68 -4.85 -14.29
C SER A 403 -12.78 -5.89 -14.16
N THR A 404 -14.05 -5.49 -14.18
CA THR A 404 -15.19 -6.40 -14.09
C THR A 404 -15.19 -7.42 -15.23
N ALA A 405 -14.92 -7.00 -16.47
CA ALA A 405 -14.82 -7.92 -17.61
C ALA A 405 -13.64 -8.89 -17.45
N SER A 406 -12.48 -8.43 -16.97
CA SER A 406 -11.31 -9.30 -16.74
C SER A 406 -11.57 -10.30 -15.63
N THR A 407 -12.17 -9.88 -14.50
CA THR A 407 -12.57 -10.77 -13.41
C THR A 407 -13.61 -11.79 -13.89
N LEU A 408 -14.58 -11.37 -14.71
CA LEU A 408 -15.59 -12.25 -15.27
C LEU A 408 -14.96 -13.30 -16.20
N VAL A 409 -14.04 -12.91 -17.09
CA VAL A 409 -13.33 -13.84 -17.98
C VAL A 409 -12.47 -14.81 -17.18
N LEU A 410 -11.73 -14.35 -16.17
CA LEU A 410 -10.93 -15.22 -15.29
C LEU A 410 -11.81 -16.19 -14.49
N ALA A 411 -12.98 -15.75 -14.02
CA ALA A 411 -13.96 -16.60 -13.37
C ALA A 411 -14.54 -17.65 -14.33
N ILE A 412 -14.82 -17.29 -15.59
CA ILE A 412 -15.28 -18.22 -16.64
C ILE A 412 -14.19 -19.25 -16.97
N ILE A 413 -12.94 -18.83 -17.12
CA ILE A 413 -11.81 -19.72 -17.39
C ILE A 413 -11.61 -20.68 -16.21
N TRP A 414 -11.58 -20.15 -14.98
CA TRP A 414 -11.43 -20.97 -13.78
C TRP A 414 -12.58 -21.96 -13.63
N ALA A 415 -13.84 -21.52 -13.84
CA ALA A 415 -15.01 -22.36 -13.79
C ALA A 415 -15.00 -23.46 -14.87
N SER A 416 -14.61 -23.12 -16.09
CA SER A 416 -14.54 -24.09 -17.20
C SER A 416 -13.45 -25.15 -17.03
N ILE A 417 -12.41 -24.86 -16.25
CA ILE A 417 -11.33 -25.81 -15.91
C ILE A 417 -11.70 -26.68 -14.70
N ASN A 418 -12.31 -26.11 -13.66
CA ASN A 418 -12.42 -26.76 -12.35
C ASN A 418 -13.81 -27.31 -12.01
N ILE A 419 -14.85 -26.91 -12.74
CA ILE A 419 -16.23 -27.29 -12.41
C ILE A 419 -16.70 -28.42 -13.35
N PRO A 420 -17.19 -29.55 -12.81
CA PRO A 420 -17.82 -30.60 -13.61
C PRO A 420 -18.93 -30.03 -14.50
N ARG A 421 -19.04 -30.50 -15.75
CA ARG A 421 -20.00 -29.99 -16.75
C ARG A 421 -21.45 -29.88 -16.25
N SER A 422 -21.89 -30.75 -15.34
CA SER A 422 -23.24 -30.73 -14.75
C SER A 422 -23.51 -29.53 -13.83
N ILE A 423 -22.47 -28.97 -13.20
CA ILE A 423 -22.58 -27.77 -12.35
C ILE A 423 -22.41 -26.49 -13.19
N LEU A 424 -21.72 -26.59 -14.34
CA LEU A 424 -21.60 -25.50 -15.31
C LEU A 424 -22.95 -25.00 -15.84
N GLU A 425 -23.99 -25.83 -15.85
CA GLU A 425 -25.34 -25.43 -16.28
C GLU A 425 -26.00 -24.45 -15.28
N HIS A 426 -25.71 -24.56 -13.98
CA HIS A 426 -26.20 -23.63 -12.96
C HIS A 426 -25.29 -22.40 -12.80
N VAL A 427 -23.96 -22.59 -12.90
CA VAL A 427 -23.00 -21.48 -12.89
C VAL A 427 -23.09 -20.64 -14.17
N GLY A 428 -23.44 -21.27 -15.29
CA GLY A 428 -23.70 -20.60 -16.57
C GLY A 428 -24.83 -19.58 -16.48
N TRP A 429 -25.84 -19.82 -15.64
CA TRP A 429 -26.93 -18.85 -15.41
C TRP A 429 -26.45 -17.62 -14.62
N GLN A 430 -25.62 -17.82 -13.58
CA GLN A 430 -25.02 -16.71 -12.82
C GLN A 430 -24.05 -15.87 -13.68
N LEU A 431 -23.27 -16.53 -14.54
CA LEU A 431 -22.38 -15.89 -15.51
C LEU A 431 -23.18 -15.16 -16.62
N ALA A 432 -24.29 -15.72 -17.08
CA ALA A 432 -25.20 -15.08 -18.02
C ALA A 432 -25.88 -13.86 -17.41
N VAL A 433 -26.32 -13.91 -16.14
CA VAL A 433 -26.86 -12.75 -15.41
C VAL A 433 -25.79 -11.67 -15.24
N GLY A 434 -24.55 -12.04 -14.90
CA GLY A 434 -23.42 -11.10 -14.86
C GLY A 434 -23.16 -10.43 -16.22
N ALA A 435 -23.16 -11.20 -17.30
CA ALA A 435 -23.01 -10.67 -18.66
C ALA A 435 -24.20 -9.77 -19.08
N VAL A 436 -25.42 -10.15 -18.72
CA VAL A 436 -26.67 -9.39 -18.97
C VAL A 436 -26.74 -8.11 -18.16
N LEU A 437 -26.05 -7.98 -17.02
CA LEU A 437 -25.94 -6.72 -16.28
C LEU A 437 -24.80 -5.83 -16.81
N VAL A 438 -23.69 -6.42 -17.26
CA VAL A 438 -22.56 -5.68 -17.81
C VAL A 438 -22.88 -5.07 -19.17
N VAL A 439 -23.58 -5.78 -20.07
CA VAL A 439 -23.85 -5.34 -21.45
C VAL A 439 -24.77 -4.10 -21.57
N PRO A 440 -25.91 -3.99 -20.86
CA PRO A 440 -26.76 -2.79 -20.87
C PRO A 440 -26.06 -1.60 -20.23
N THR A 441 -25.24 -1.83 -19.21
CA THR A 441 -24.44 -0.78 -18.56
C THR A 441 -23.41 -0.21 -19.56
N ILE A 442 -22.84 -1.05 -20.44
CA ILE A 442 -22.01 -0.62 -21.58
C ILE A 442 -22.83 0.17 -22.62
N ALA A 443 -24.03 -0.29 -22.96
CA ALA A 443 -24.87 0.31 -24.00
C ALA A 443 -25.44 1.69 -23.60
N ILE A 444 -25.96 1.81 -22.38
CA ILE A 444 -26.45 3.08 -21.80
C ILE A 444 -25.32 4.10 -21.77
N PHE A 445 -24.10 3.67 -21.41
CA PHE A 445 -22.95 4.56 -21.35
C PHE A 445 -22.45 5.02 -22.73
N ARG A 446 -22.38 4.13 -23.73
CA ARG A 446 -22.09 4.53 -25.12
C ARG A 446 -23.08 5.59 -25.61
N CYS A 447 -24.34 5.47 -25.23
CA CYS A 447 -25.39 6.42 -25.58
C CYS A 447 -25.23 7.78 -24.85
N CYS A 448 -24.76 7.78 -23.60
CA CYS A 448 -24.45 9.00 -22.85
C CYS A 448 -23.19 9.70 -23.36
N CYS A 449 -22.13 8.95 -23.68
CA CYS A 449 -20.88 9.51 -24.23
C CYS A 449 -21.06 10.06 -25.65
N SER A 450 -21.87 9.43 -26.51
CA SER A 450 -22.12 9.96 -27.86
C SER A 450 -22.87 11.30 -27.83
N ARG A 451 -23.70 11.53 -26.81
CA ARG A 451 -24.38 12.82 -26.59
C ARG A 451 -23.46 13.91 -26.03
N ALA A 452 -22.46 13.56 -25.24
CA ALA A 452 -21.52 14.53 -24.67
C ALA A 452 -20.49 15.06 -25.69
N VAL A 453 -20.20 14.28 -26.73
CA VAL A 453 -19.25 14.65 -27.80
C VAL A 453 -19.92 15.45 -28.93
N GLY A 454 -21.24 15.38 -29.07
CA GLY A 454 -22.00 16.09 -30.12
C GLY A 454 -22.54 17.48 -29.72
N GLY A 455 -22.09 18.06 -28.60
CA GLY A 455 -22.63 19.30 -28.05
C GLY A 455 -21.70 20.53 -28.13
N SER A 456 -20.62 20.44 -28.90
CA SER A 456 -19.69 21.54 -29.14
C SER A 456 -19.59 21.83 -30.64
N ASP A 457 -20.69 22.32 -31.20
CA ASP A 457 -20.72 23.14 -32.41
C ASP A 457 -21.30 24.51 -32.06
#